data_AF-A0A0G2FRZ4-F1
#
_entry.id   AF-A0A0G2FRZ4-F1
#
_cell.length_a   1.000
_cell.length_b   1.000
_cell.length_c   1.000
_cell.angle_alpha   90.00
_cell.angle_beta   90.00
_cell.angle_gamma   90.00
#
_symmetry.space_group_name_H-M   'P 1'
#
loop_
_entity.id
_entity.type
_entity.pdbx_description
1 polymer ?
#
loop_
_entity_poly.entity_id
_entity_poly.type
_entity_poly.pdbx_seq_one_letter_code
_entity_poly.pdbx_strand_id
1 'polypeptide(L)'
;MKYSLTTCLAVVGMASAHSWLECTDHDNKDLLQKMIAGSQKTPPELIDPVFFPEKCRGWPRAKANPGDWIDESTNFSWNIAAKSWEGDRSACHPSQRSPGQEANAPMATVSPGGTIKLRYGGNGHTRGATAGANNDPGQVSVYWAGAKETEIETIDEFTDANRIAQAGFSDDSFSYPADPSIISAAQGLVDKGNWMEVTMPADMEPGRHMLAWVWSFNDAPQWSTCFDVQIQA
;
A
#
# COMPACT_ATOMS: atom_id res chain seq x y z
N MET A 1 20.07 49.61 -23.91
CA MET A 1 20.16 48.48 -22.94
C MET A 1 19.11 47.45 -23.31
N LYS A 2 19.53 46.27 -23.78
CA LYS A 2 18.64 45.14 -24.07
C LYS A 2 18.63 44.25 -22.83
N TYR A 3 17.52 44.20 -22.10
CA TYR A 3 17.32 43.23 -21.03
C TYR A 3 16.71 41.97 -21.64
N SER A 4 17.52 40.94 -21.84
CA SER A 4 17.00 39.58 -22.03
C SER A 4 16.46 39.10 -20.68
N LEU A 5 15.15 38.90 -20.58
CA LEU A 5 14.58 38.07 -19.53
C LEU A 5 14.92 36.62 -19.84
N THR A 6 15.82 36.03 -19.05
CA THR A 6 16.02 34.59 -19.00
C THR A 6 14.86 33.99 -18.22
N THR A 7 13.90 33.37 -18.91
CA THR A 7 12.85 32.57 -18.28
C THR A 7 13.50 31.31 -17.69
N CYS A 8 13.74 31.30 -16.39
CA CYS A 8 13.98 30.05 -15.67
C CYS A 8 12.67 29.25 -15.69
N LEU A 9 12.56 28.26 -16.58
CA LEU A 9 11.62 27.17 -16.40
C LEU A 9 12.05 26.43 -15.11
N ALA A 10 11.34 26.67 -14.02
CA ALA A 10 11.38 25.79 -12.88
C ALA A 10 10.75 24.45 -13.31
N VAL A 11 11.59 23.46 -13.58
CA VAL A 11 11.16 22.07 -13.70
C VAL A 11 10.80 21.63 -12.28
N VAL A 12 9.54 21.83 -11.90
CA VAL A 12 8.98 21.20 -10.71
C VAL A 12 8.90 19.72 -11.07
N GLY A 13 9.83 18.93 -10.54
CA GLY A 13 9.79 17.48 -10.68
C GLY A 13 8.50 16.97 -10.07
N MET A 14 7.54 16.58 -10.90
CA MET A 14 6.43 15.77 -10.45
C MET A 14 7.02 14.42 -10.03
N ALA A 15 7.21 14.22 -8.73
CA ALA A 15 7.46 12.88 -8.22
C ALA A 15 6.31 12.00 -8.69
N SER A 16 6.61 10.96 -9.46
CA SER A 16 5.60 10.03 -9.97
C SER A 16 4.93 9.38 -8.78
N ALA A 17 3.63 9.60 -8.59
CA ALA A 17 2.86 8.97 -7.53
C ALA A 17 2.89 7.45 -7.69
N HIS A 18 3.27 6.71 -6.64
CA HIS A 18 3.24 5.25 -6.62
C HIS A 18 3.03 4.69 -5.22
N SER A 19 2.42 3.52 -5.16
CA SER A 19 2.14 2.82 -3.92
C SER A 19 2.17 1.31 -4.16
N TRP A 20 2.44 0.57 -3.09
CA TRP A 20 2.50 -0.89 -3.09
C TRP A 20 2.11 -1.40 -1.72
N LEU A 21 1.58 -2.62 -1.69
CA LEU A 21 1.35 -3.33 -0.44
C LEU A 21 2.70 -3.81 0.11
N GLU A 22 2.98 -3.49 1.38
CA GLU A 22 4.24 -3.84 2.04
C GLU A 22 4.08 -5.05 2.96
N CYS A 23 2.93 -5.15 3.65
CA CYS A 23 2.62 -6.22 4.59
C CYS A 23 1.14 -6.59 4.51
N THR A 24 0.81 -7.88 4.59
CA THR A 24 -0.56 -8.39 4.50
C THR A 24 -1.17 -8.74 5.85
N ASP A 25 -0.38 -8.80 6.93
CA ASP A 25 -0.89 -8.88 8.31
C ASP A 25 0.09 -8.25 9.30
N HIS A 26 -0.08 -6.97 9.58
CA HIS A 26 0.85 -6.20 10.41
C HIS A 26 0.30 -5.91 11.81
N ASP A 27 1.14 -6.14 12.82
CA ASP A 27 0.84 -5.78 14.21
C ASP A 27 1.30 -4.35 14.52
N ASN A 28 0.42 -3.37 14.33
CA ASN A 28 0.69 -1.96 14.62
C ASN A 28 0.19 -1.47 16.01
N LYS A 29 -0.24 -2.38 16.90
CA LYS A 29 -0.96 -2.01 18.14
C LYS A 29 -0.18 -1.11 19.10
N ASP A 30 1.13 -1.28 19.16
CA ASP A 30 2.02 -0.53 20.05
C ASP A 30 2.72 0.66 19.35
N LEU A 31 2.56 0.79 18.03
CA LEU A 31 3.36 1.70 17.22
C LEU A 31 3.09 3.17 17.57
N LEU A 32 1.82 3.58 17.65
CA LEU A 32 1.46 4.95 18.01
C LEU A 32 2.00 5.34 19.40
N GLN A 33 1.86 4.46 20.38
CA GLN A 33 2.36 4.71 21.75
C GLN A 33 3.88 4.80 21.79
N LYS A 34 4.57 3.94 21.03
CA LYS A 34 6.01 4.04 20.85
C LYS A 34 6.41 5.38 20.24
N MET A 35 5.73 5.83 19.19
CA MET A 35 6.04 7.12 18.55
C MET A 35 5.86 8.29 19.52
N ILE A 36 4.79 8.27 20.32
CA ILE A 36 4.57 9.24 21.40
C ILE A 36 5.74 9.21 22.38
N ALA A 37 6.11 8.04 22.91
CA ALA A 37 7.18 7.91 23.89
C ALA A 37 8.56 8.32 23.32
N GLY A 38 8.86 7.97 22.06
CA GLY A 38 10.11 8.34 21.38
C GLY A 38 10.28 9.85 21.29
N SER A 39 9.20 10.57 21.00
CA SER A 39 9.24 12.03 20.92
C SER A 39 9.51 12.75 22.23
N GLN A 40 9.22 12.12 23.36
CA GLN A 40 9.41 12.68 24.70
C GLN A 40 10.85 12.51 25.20
N LYS A 41 11.72 11.82 24.45
CA LYS A 41 13.14 11.65 24.77
C LYS A 41 13.94 12.92 24.50
N THR A 42 15.12 13.01 25.12
CA THR A 42 16.09 14.10 24.90
C THR A 42 17.45 13.49 24.49
N PRO A 43 17.82 13.54 23.20
CA PRO A 43 17.07 14.11 22.07
C PRO A 43 15.84 13.26 21.68
N PRO A 44 14.82 13.85 21.01
CA PRO A 44 13.68 13.11 20.50
C PRO A 44 14.12 11.97 19.57
N GLU A 45 13.53 10.80 19.75
CA GLU A 45 13.75 9.65 18.89
C GLU A 45 12.66 9.59 17.81
N LEU A 46 13.08 9.61 16.55
CA LEU A 46 12.20 9.44 15.42
C LEU A 46 11.91 7.95 15.21
N ILE A 47 10.70 7.53 15.51
CA ILE A 47 10.25 6.18 15.18
C ILE A 47 9.70 6.20 13.76
N ASP A 48 10.35 5.47 12.87
CA ASP A 48 9.95 5.33 11.47
C ASP A 48 9.29 3.97 11.26
N PRO A 49 7.96 3.92 11.03
CA PRO A 49 7.26 2.69 10.71
C PRO A 49 7.49 2.19 9.29
N VAL A 50 8.31 2.89 8.50
CA VAL A 50 8.62 2.50 7.12
C VAL A 50 9.17 1.06 7.03
N PHE A 51 9.70 0.48 8.12
CA PHE A 51 10.06 -0.94 8.11
C PHE A 51 10.15 -1.56 9.52
N PHE A 52 9.02 -2.04 10.05
CA PHE A 52 9.01 -3.01 11.16
C PHE A 52 8.71 -4.43 10.62
N PRO A 53 9.64 -5.06 9.90
CA PRO A 53 9.41 -6.37 9.27
C PRO A 53 9.07 -7.44 10.31
N GLU A 54 9.57 -7.31 11.54
CA GLU A 54 9.26 -8.21 12.65
C GLU A 54 7.81 -8.11 13.14
N LYS A 55 7.11 -7.03 12.77
CA LYS A 55 5.67 -6.85 13.04
C LYS A 55 4.79 -7.42 11.93
N CYS A 56 5.39 -7.83 10.82
CA CYS A 56 4.67 -8.35 9.67
C CYS A 56 4.58 -9.89 9.72
N ARG A 57 3.35 -10.41 9.67
CA ARG A 57 3.02 -11.84 9.74
C ARG A 57 2.60 -12.43 8.41
N GLY A 58 2.53 -11.61 7.37
CA GLY A 58 2.15 -12.02 6.03
C GLY A 58 2.68 -11.05 4.99
N TRP A 59 3.07 -11.55 3.83
CA TRP A 59 3.72 -10.75 2.80
C TRP A 59 3.04 -10.91 1.42
N PRO A 60 3.12 -9.89 0.56
CA PRO A 60 2.78 -10.01 -0.86
C PRO A 60 3.59 -11.09 -1.56
N ARG A 61 3.05 -11.60 -2.68
CA ARG A 61 3.76 -12.58 -3.50
C ARG A 61 5.11 -12.06 -3.99
N ALA A 62 6.05 -12.98 -4.13
CA ALA A 62 7.42 -12.74 -4.61
C ALA A 62 8.22 -11.73 -3.77
N LYS A 63 7.74 -11.37 -2.57
CA LYS A 63 8.46 -10.47 -1.67
C LYS A 63 9.52 -11.21 -0.88
N ALA A 64 10.74 -10.69 -0.86
CA ALA A 64 11.81 -11.15 0.03
C ALA A 64 11.83 -10.34 1.33
N ASN A 65 12.27 -10.96 2.44
CA ASN A 65 12.40 -10.28 3.74
C ASN A 65 13.69 -10.66 4.53
N PRO A 66 14.64 -9.74 4.79
CA PRO A 66 14.53 -8.29 4.55
C PRO A 66 14.54 -7.96 3.06
N GLY A 67 13.73 -6.98 2.68
CA GLY A 67 13.65 -6.46 1.32
C GLY A 67 14.62 -5.29 1.09
N ASP A 68 14.96 -5.04 -0.17
CA ASP A 68 15.54 -3.76 -0.63
C ASP A 68 14.39 -2.89 -1.14
N TRP A 69 14.23 -1.66 -0.63
CA TRP A 69 13.18 -0.74 -1.07
C TRP A 69 13.21 -0.47 -2.58
N ILE A 70 14.39 -0.59 -3.23
CA ILE A 70 14.52 -0.50 -4.68
C ILE A 70 13.81 -1.67 -5.35
N ASP A 71 14.04 -2.89 -4.87
CA ASP A 71 13.33 -4.08 -5.33
C ASP A 71 11.84 -3.98 -5.01
N GLU A 72 11.47 -3.35 -3.89
CA GLU A 72 10.06 -3.18 -3.52
C GLU A 72 9.30 -2.28 -4.48
N SER A 73 9.88 -1.11 -4.77
CA SER A 73 9.31 -0.15 -5.71
C SER A 73 9.34 -0.64 -7.16
N THR A 74 10.17 -1.63 -7.50
CA THR A 74 10.30 -2.17 -8.86
C THR A 74 9.48 -3.43 -9.10
N ASN A 75 9.43 -4.35 -8.13
CA ASN A 75 8.86 -5.69 -8.31
C ASN A 75 7.48 -5.88 -7.65
N PHE A 76 7.10 -5.03 -6.69
CA PHE A 76 5.81 -5.14 -5.98
C PHE A 76 4.82 -4.05 -6.36
N SER A 77 5.32 -2.94 -6.91
CA SER A 77 4.45 -1.93 -7.52
C SER A 77 4.07 -2.37 -8.93
N TRP A 78 2.77 -2.44 -9.22
CA TRP A 78 2.27 -2.64 -10.58
C TRP A 78 1.56 -1.38 -11.05
N ASN A 79 2.18 -0.63 -11.97
CA ASN A 79 1.58 0.57 -12.54
C ASN A 79 0.50 0.20 -13.57
N ILE A 80 -0.71 -0.05 -13.09
CA ILE A 80 -1.86 -0.41 -13.93
C ILE A 80 -2.09 0.64 -15.01
N ALA A 81 -2.03 1.92 -14.65
CA ALA A 81 -2.30 3.00 -15.58
C ALA A 81 -1.33 2.97 -16.76
N ALA A 82 -0.01 2.96 -16.49
CA ALA A 82 1.01 2.90 -17.53
C ALA A 82 0.90 1.62 -18.37
N LYS A 83 0.68 0.47 -17.73
CA LYS A 83 0.63 -0.83 -18.40
C LYS A 83 -0.61 -1.02 -19.25
N SER A 84 -1.74 -0.44 -18.85
CA SER A 84 -2.97 -0.41 -19.64
C SER A 84 -2.78 0.36 -20.96
N TRP A 85 -2.00 1.45 -20.96
CA TRP A 85 -1.64 2.17 -22.20
C TRP A 85 -0.77 1.34 -23.15
N GLU A 86 0.01 0.39 -22.60
CA GLU A 86 0.80 -0.58 -23.38
C GLU A 86 -0.03 -1.80 -23.83
N GLY A 87 -1.30 -1.91 -23.41
CA GLY A 87 -2.20 -3.02 -23.71
C GLY A 87 -2.12 -4.20 -22.73
N ASP A 88 -1.30 -4.12 -21.68
CA ASP A 88 -1.29 -5.13 -20.62
C ASP A 88 -2.42 -4.83 -19.62
N ARG A 89 -3.36 -5.78 -19.51
CA ARG A 89 -4.54 -5.72 -18.64
C ARG A 89 -4.39 -6.56 -17.38
N SER A 90 -3.20 -7.10 -17.09
CA SER A 90 -3.02 -7.94 -15.90
C SER A 90 -3.25 -7.17 -14.61
N ALA A 91 -3.88 -7.83 -13.63
CA ALA A 91 -4.12 -7.28 -12.31
C ALA A 91 -2.85 -7.17 -11.47
N CYS A 92 -1.82 -7.96 -11.78
CA CYS A 92 -0.62 -8.11 -10.97
C CYS A 92 0.65 -7.92 -11.80
N HIS A 93 1.72 -7.51 -11.12
CA HIS A 93 3.08 -7.56 -11.66
C HIS A 93 3.41 -9.01 -12.11
N PRO A 94 4.15 -9.22 -13.22
CA PRO A 94 4.48 -10.55 -13.73
C PRO A 94 5.03 -11.54 -12.69
N SER A 95 5.85 -11.08 -11.73
CA SER A 95 6.39 -11.92 -10.65
C SER A 95 5.33 -12.40 -9.64
N GLN A 96 4.13 -11.81 -9.64
CA GLN A 96 3.06 -12.10 -8.69
C GLN A 96 1.88 -12.87 -9.31
N ARG A 97 1.93 -13.16 -10.62
CA ARG A 97 0.84 -13.84 -11.35
C ARG A 97 0.76 -15.34 -11.05
N SER A 98 1.81 -15.91 -10.46
CA SER A 98 1.85 -17.30 -10.02
C SER A 98 1.82 -17.37 -8.50
N PRO A 99 1.17 -18.39 -7.90
CA PRO A 99 1.24 -18.64 -6.47
C PRO A 99 2.68 -18.86 -6.02
N GLY A 100 3.08 -18.23 -4.92
CA GLY A 100 4.44 -18.38 -4.41
C GLY A 100 4.80 -17.33 -3.38
N GLN A 101 5.41 -17.80 -2.30
CA GLN A 101 5.96 -16.98 -1.23
C GLN A 101 7.43 -17.31 -1.06
N GLU A 102 8.24 -16.30 -0.76
CA GLU A 102 9.64 -16.53 -0.40
C GLU A 102 9.72 -17.14 1.01
N ALA A 103 10.76 -17.94 1.27
CA ALA A 103 10.86 -18.73 2.51
C ALA A 103 10.83 -17.88 3.81
N ASN A 104 11.29 -16.63 3.73
CA ASN A 104 11.34 -15.65 4.82
C ASN A 104 10.17 -14.65 4.81
N ALA A 105 9.23 -14.81 3.87
CA ALA A 105 8.10 -13.93 3.67
C ALA A 105 6.82 -14.74 3.42
N PRO A 106 6.29 -15.45 4.44
CA PRO A 106 5.10 -16.28 4.29
C PRO A 106 3.86 -15.44 3.99
N MET A 107 2.81 -16.07 3.44
CA MET A 107 1.49 -15.45 3.34
C MET A 107 0.83 -15.29 4.70
N ALA A 108 -0.11 -14.34 4.83
CA ALA A 108 -0.90 -14.20 6.05
C ALA A 108 -1.77 -15.44 6.29
N THR A 109 -2.05 -15.77 7.55
CA THR A 109 -2.95 -16.87 7.93
C THR A 109 -4.05 -16.35 8.82
N VAL A 110 -5.30 -16.68 8.50
CA VAL A 110 -6.47 -16.20 9.24
C VAL A 110 -7.60 -17.24 9.22
N SER A 111 -8.46 -17.24 10.24
CA SER A 111 -9.68 -18.06 10.23
C SER A 111 -10.75 -17.45 9.32
N PRO A 112 -11.71 -18.23 8.80
CA PRO A 112 -12.88 -17.67 8.11
C PRO A 112 -13.56 -16.59 8.97
N GLY A 113 -13.92 -15.45 8.37
CA GLY A 113 -14.49 -14.30 9.09
C GLY A 113 -13.48 -13.46 9.89
N GLY A 114 -12.21 -13.85 9.93
CA GLY A 114 -11.17 -13.10 10.64
C GLY A 114 -10.67 -11.88 9.85
N THR A 115 -9.95 -11.01 10.54
CA THR A 115 -9.45 -9.73 9.99
C THR A 115 -7.94 -9.74 9.91
N ILE A 116 -7.41 -9.28 8.78
CA ILE A 116 -5.98 -8.97 8.59
C ILE A 116 -5.79 -7.46 8.50
N LYS A 117 -4.58 -6.99 8.85
CA LYS A 117 -4.22 -5.57 8.75
C LYS A 117 -3.15 -5.36 7.69
N LEU A 118 -3.53 -4.72 6.60
CA LEU A 118 -2.64 -4.39 5.50
C LEU A 118 -1.81 -3.14 5.81
N ARG A 119 -0.51 -3.18 5.52
CA ARG A 119 0.38 -2.01 5.45
C ARG A 119 0.68 -1.70 4.01
N TYR A 120 0.62 -0.43 3.61
CA TYR A 120 1.07 -0.02 2.30
C TYR A 120 1.88 1.27 2.35
N GLY A 121 2.89 1.28 1.48
CA GLY A 121 3.83 2.38 1.30
C GLY A 121 3.31 3.30 0.22
N GLY A 122 3.60 4.58 0.30
CA GLY A 122 3.15 5.55 -0.67
C GLY A 122 4.20 6.62 -0.89
N ASN A 123 4.47 6.93 -2.15
CA ASN A 123 5.34 8.03 -2.52
C ASN A 123 4.60 8.97 -3.47
N GLY A 124 4.38 10.22 -3.01
CA GLY A 124 3.59 11.21 -3.75
C GLY A 124 2.10 10.83 -3.85
N HIS A 125 1.21 11.81 -3.97
CA HIS A 125 -0.26 11.60 -4.01
C HIS A 125 -0.84 10.92 -2.76
N THR A 126 -0.12 10.86 -1.64
CA THR A 126 -0.52 10.03 -0.50
C THR A 126 -1.09 10.82 0.66
N ARG A 127 -0.52 11.98 1.02
CA ARG A 127 -1.03 12.79 2.15
C ARG A 127 -0.57 14.25 2.15
N GLY A 128 -1.31 15.11 2.87
CA GLY A 128 -0.94 16.50 3.10
C GLY A 128 -0.90 17.32 1.80
N ALA A 129 0.07 18.22 1.67
CA ALA A 129 0.24 19.04 0.46
C ALA A 129 0.56 18.22 -0.81
N THR A 130 0.86 16.93 -0.68
CA THR A 130 1.06 16.03 -1.81
C THR A 130 -0.12 15.10 -2.03
N ALA A 131 -1.24 15.20 -1.30
CA ALA A 131 -2.42 14.32 -1.41
C ALA A 131 -3.22 14.50 -2.71
N GLY A 132 -2.56 14.61 -3.86
CA GLY A 132 -3.26 14.71 -5.14
C GLY A 132 -4.06 15.99 -5.31
N ALA A 133 -4.91 15.99 -6.35
CA ALA A 133 -5.83 17.09 -6.59
C ALA A 133 -6.83 17.18 -5.42
N ASN A 134 -7.15 18.42 -4.99
CA ASN A 134 -8.09 18.68 -3.89
C ASN A 134 -7.73 18.07 -2.52
N ASN A 135 -6.46 17.67 -2.33
CA ASN A 135 -6.02 16.92 -1.16
C ASN A 135 -6.73 15.55 -1.01
N ASP A 136 -7.15 14.95 -2.13
CA ASP A 136 -7.67 13.60 -2.19
C ASP A 136 -6.59 12.57 -2.62
N PRO A 137 -6.08 11.76 -1.69
CA PRO A 137 -5.12 10.72 -2.01
C PRO A 137 -5.75 9.50 -2.70
N GLY A 138 -7.07 9.50 -2.90
CA GLY A 138 -7.82 8.40 -3.48
C GLY A 138 -8.14 7.31 -2.47
N GLN A 139 -8.39 6.11 -2.98
CA GLN A 139 -8.95 4.99 -2.23
C GLN A 139 -8.18 3.71 -2.48
N VAL A 140 -8.16 2.85 -1.47
CA VAL A 140 -7.65 1.49 -1.55
C VAL A 140 -8.81 0.52 -1.56
N SER A 141 -8.70 -0.53 -2.37
CA SER A 141 -9.69 -1.61 -2.47
C SER A 141 -8.99 -2.95 -2.49
N VAL A 142 -9.66 -3.97 -1.96
CA VAL A 142 -9.19 -5.36 -2.00
C VAL A 142 -10.21 -6.22 -2.72
N TYR A 143 -9.73 -6.96 -3.72
CA TYR A 143 -10.53 -7.82 -4.58
C TYR A 143 -10.15 -9.29 -4.38
N TRP A 144 -11.15 -10.17 -4.48
CA TRP A 144 -11.02 -11.62 -4.36
C TRP A 144 -11.94 -12.30 -5.38
N ALA A 145 -11.47 -13.37 -6.02
CA ALA A 145 -12.19 -14.08 -7.07
C ALA A 145 -13.34 -14.98 -6.58
N GLY A 146 -13.63 -14.99 -5.27
CA GLY A 146 -14.78 -15.70 -4.69
C GLY A 146 -14.54 -17.19 -4.37
N ALA A 147 -13.37 -17.76 -4.71
CA ALA A 147 -13.04 -19.15 -4.40
C ALA A 147 -11.56 -19.34 -4.03
N LYS A 148 -11.23 -20.50 -3.44
CA LYS A 148 -9.85 -20.90 -3.18
C LYS A 148 -9.14 -21.27 -4.48
N GLU A 149 -7.82 -21.14 -4.50
CA GLU A 149 -6.98 -21.45 -5.66
C GLU A 149 -7.43 -20.78 -6.98
N THR A 150 -8.18 -19.68 -6.87
CA THR A 150 -8.70 -18.90 -7.98
C THR A 150 -8.07 -17.51 -7.93
N GLU A 151 -7.61 -17.04 -9.07
CA GLU A 151 -6.79 -15.84 -9.21
C GLU A 151 -7.64 -14.67 -9.73
N ILE A 152 -7.32 -13.45 -9.31
CA ILE A 152 -7.71 -12.23 -10.03
C ILE A 152 -6.62 -11.99 -11.08
N GLU A 153 -6.93 -12.22 -12.35
CA GLU A 153 -5.92 -12.21 -13.42
C GLU A 153 -5.82 -10.85 -14.11
N THR A 154 -6.94 -10.14 -14.24
CA THR A 154 -7.07 -8.93 -15.05
C THR A 154 -7.74 -7.79 -14.30
N ILE A 155 -7.47 -6.56 -14.74
CA ILE A 155 -8.08 -5.36 -14.16
C ILE A 155 -9.59 -5.27 -14.42
N ASP A 156 -10.13 -6.05 -15.37
CA ASP A 156 -11.58 -6.15 -15.63
C ASP A 156 -12.34 -6.82 -14.47
N GLU A 157 -11.62 -7.54 -13.61
CA GLU A 157 -12.17 -8.21 -12.44
C GLU A 157 -12.22 -7.30 -11.21
N PHE A 158 -11.72 -6.06 -11.29
CA PHE A 158 -11.85 -5.04 -10.25
C PHE A 158 -13.27 -4.46 -10.23
N THR A 159 -14.22 -5.31 -9.86
CA THR A 159 -15.66 -5.03 -9.84
C THR A 159 -16.21 -5.04 -8.41
N ASP A 160 -17.39 -4.45 -8.22
CA ASP A 160 -18.12 -4.51 -6.95
C ASP A 160 -18.39 -5.95 -6.49
N ALA A 161 -18.59 -6.89 -7.42
CA ALA A 161 -18.85 -8.29 -7.11
C ALA A 161 -17.63 -8.99 -6.49
N ASN A 162 -16.43 -8.59 -6.89
CA ASN A 162 -15.18 -9.17 -6.40
C ASN A 162 -14.58 -8.38 -5.23
N ARG A 163 -15.10 -7.18 -4.92
CA ARG A 163 -14.54 -6.32 -3.87
C ARG A 163 -14.99 -6.76 -2.48
N ILE A 164 -14.03 -7.01 -1.59
CA ILE A 164 -14.31 -7.42 -0.20
C ILE A 164 -14.01 -6.32 0.83
N ALA A 165 -13.23 -5.31 0.46
CA ALA A 165 -12.95 -4.15 1.32
C ALA A 165 -12.61 -2.90 0.50
N GLN A 166 -12.88 -1.74 1.07
CA GLN A 166 -12.56 -0.42 0.51
C GLN A 166 -12.39 0.59 1.64
N ALA A 167 -11.41 1.49 1.51
CA ALA A 167 -11.18 2.62 2.42
C ALA A 167 -10.51 3.78 1.65
N GLY A 168 -10.53 4.98 2.21
CA GLY A 168 -9.64 6.05 1.75
C GLY A 168 -8.19 5.67 1.99
N PHE A 169 -7.28 6.12 1.11
CA PHE A 169 -5.87 5.72 1.14
C PHE A 169 -5.21 5.99 2.49
N SER A 170 -5.57 7.08 3.17
CA SER A 170 -4.99 7.47 4.45
C SER A 170 -5.96 7.49 5.63
N ASP A 171 -7.10 6.79 5.53
CA ASP A 171 -8.15 6.85 6.57
C ASP A 171 -7.65 6.36 7.93
N ASP A 172 -6.86 5.27 7.94
CA ASP A 172 -6.29 4.69 9.17
C ASP A 172 -4.82 5.09 9.41
N SER A 173 -4.30 6.05 8.63
CA SER A 173 -2.92 6.51 8.74
C SER A 173 -2.74 7.42 9.95
N PHE A 174 -1.57 7.35 10.57
CA PHE A 174 -1.17 8.29 11.62
C PHE A 174 0.21 8.89 11.35
N SER A 175 0.40 10.12 11.81
CA SER A 175 1.71 10.80 11.83
C SER A 175 1.99 11.28 13.24
N TYR A 176 3.25 11.22 13.66
CA TYR A 176 3.67 11.71 14.97
C TYR A 176 4.97 12.54 14.89
N PRO A 177 5.06 13.70 15.57
CA PRO A 177 4.03 14.30 16.42
C PRO A 177 2.76 14.68 15.67
N ALA A 178 1.62 14.56 16.35
CA ALA A 178 0.36 15.14 15.89
C ALA A 178 0.48 16.65 16.08
N ASP A 179 1.12 17.33 15.13
CA ASP A 179 1.28 18.76 15.15
C ASP A 179 0.25 19.39 14.19
N PRO A 180 -0.81 20.04 14.70
CA PRO A 180 -1.83 20.68 13.87
C PRO A 180 -1.29 21.86 13.04
N SER A 181 -0.05 22.29 13.25
CA SER A 181 0.65 23.29 12.43
C SER A 181 1.46 22.70 11.27
N ILE A 182 1.70 21.39 11.27
CA ILE A 182 2.35 20.64 10.18
C ILE A 182 1.26 20.23 9.19
N ILE A 183 0.95 21.13 8.26
CA ILE A 183 -0.11 20.95 7.26
C ILE A 183 0.45 20.55 5.88
N SER A 184 1.77 20.34 5.77
CA SER A 184 2.43 20.02 4.50
C SER A 184 3.66 19.12 4.67
N ALA A 185 3.97 18.34 3.63
CA ALA A 185 5.17 17.48 3.57
C ALA A 185 6.48 18.28 3.74
N ALA A 186 6.52 19.53 3.26
CA ALA A 186 7.67 20.43 3.42
C ALA A 186 7.95 20.82 4.88
N GLN A 187 6.97 20.64 5.77
CA GLN A 187 7.09 20.93 7.21
C GLN A 187 7.48 19.69 8.02
N GLY A 188 7.65 18.52 7.42
CA GLY A 188 8.11 17.30 8.12
C GLY A 188 7.04 16.24 8.35
N LEU A 189 5.89 16.32 7.66
CA LEU A 189 4.95 15.21 7.60
C LEU A 189 5.56 14.11 6.71
N VAL A 190 6.25 13.16 7.35
CA VAL A 190 6.61 11.89 6.72
C VAL A 190 5.40 10.98 6.87
N ASP A 191 4.88 10.44 5.76
CA ASP A 191 3.84 9.42 5.84
C ASP A 191 4.38 8.22 6.61
N LYS A 192 3.75 7.93 7.74
CA LYS A 192 4.25 6.96 8.71
C LYS A 192 3.22 5.87 8.94
N GLY A 193 3.01 5.10 7.88
CA GLY A 193 2.18 3.91 7.85
C GLY A 193 0.76 4.21 7.38
N ASN A 194 0.46 3.77 6.16
CA ASN A 194 -0.92 3.67 5.70
C ASN A 194 -1.41 2.24 5.94
N TRP A 195 -2.64 2.16 6.45
CA TRP A 195 -3.22 0.92 6.95
C TRP A 195 -4.63 0.75 6.41
N MET A 196 -5.05 -0.50 6.26
CA MET A 196 -6.46 -0.85 6.15
C MET A 196 -6.71 -2.20 6.79
N GLU A 197 -7.84 -2.35 7.46
CA GLU A 197 -8.32 -3.65 7.93
C GLU A 197 -9.18 -4.33 6.86
N VAL A 198 -8.98 -5.62 6.67
CA VAL A 198 -9.74 -6.44 5.71
C VAL A 198 -10.29 -7.65 6.44
N THR A 199 -11.62 -7.71 6.55
CA THR A 199 -12.31 -8.86 7.13
C THR A 199 -12.63 -9.86 6.02
N MET A 200 -12.16 -11.09 6.18
CA MET A 200 -12.43 -12.18 5.24
C MET A 200 -13.92 -12.58 5.31
N PRO A 201 -14.55 -12.98 4.19
CA PRO A 201 -15.87 -13.60 4.24
C PRO A 201 -15.90 -14.81 5.18
N ALA A 202 -17.00 -14.95 5.94
CA ALA A 202 -17.13 -15.96 6.99
C ALA A 202 -17.28 -17.39 6.45
N ASP A 203 -17.64 -17.52 5.18
CA ASP A 203 -17.87 -18.76 4.44
C ASP A 203 -16.71 -19.15 3.52
N MET A 204 -15.56 -18.46 3.61
CA MET A 204 -14.37 -18.85 2.86
C MET A 204 -13.97 -20.30 3.18
N GLU A 205 -13.74 -21.07 2.12
CA GLU A 205 -13.23 -22.43 2.26
C GLU A 205 -11.80 -22.42 2.83
N PRO A 206 -11.42 -23.44 3.63
CA PRO A 206 -10.02 -23.61 4.02
C PRO A 206 -9.13 -23.82 2.79
N GLY A 207 -8.02 -23.07 2.71
CA GLY A 207 -7.12 -23.08 1.56
C GLY A 207 -6.44 -21.75 1.28
N ARG A 208 -5.67 -21.69 0.20
CA ARG A 208 -5.05 -20.44 -0.26
C ARG A 208 -6.05 -19.65 -1.10
N HIS A 209 -6.18 -18.38 -0.79
CA HIS A 209 -6.97 -17.43 -1.56
C HIS A 209 -6.05 -16.32 -2.06
N MET A 210 -6.13 -16.00 -3.34
CA MET A 210 -5.46 -14.83 -3.90
C MET A 210 -6.34 -13.59 -3.71
N LEU A 211 -5.70 -12.49 -3.34
CA LEU A 211 -6.32 -11.17 -3.27
C LEU A 211 -5.46 -10.14 -4.03
N ALA A 212 -6.13 -9.13 -4.58
CA ALA A 212 -5.49 -7.98 -5.20
C ALA A 212 -5.77 -6.73 -4.37
N TRP A 213 -4.72 -6.11 -3.82
CA TRP A 213 -4.79 -4.76 -3.27
C TRP A 213 -4.61 -3.76 -4.41
N VAL A 214 -5.48 -2.75 -4.49
CA VAL A 214 -5.52 -1.78 -5.57
C VAL A 214 -5.68 -0.38 -5.00
N TRP A 215 -4.76 0.52 -5.36
CA TRP A 215 -4.89 1.95 -5.14
C TRP A 215 -5.46 2.63 -6.38
N SER A 216 -6.53 3.40 -6.17
CA SER A 216 -7.24 4.14 -7.20
C SER A 216 -7.29 5.63 -6.84
N PHE A 217 -7.02 6.49 -7.82
CA PHE A 217 -7.26 7.93 -7.73
C PHE A 217 -7.70 8.43 -9.10
N ASN A 218 -8.38 9.59 -9.13
CA ASN A 218 -9.06 10.10 -10.33
C ASN A 218 -10.03 9.06 -10.94
N ASP A 219 -10.78 8.36 -10.08
CA ASP A 219 -11.79 7.35 -10.45
C ASP A 219 -11.27 6.18 -11.31
N ALA A 220 -9.96 5.91 -11.25
CA ALA A 220 -9.34 4.81 -12.01
C ALA A 220 -8.33 4.04 -11.15
N PRO A 221 -8.18 2.71 -11.35
CA PRO A 221 -7.09 1.93 -10.79
C PRO A 221 -5.73 2.43 -11.29
N GLN A 222 -4.79 2.65 -10.38
CA GLN A 222 -3.47 3.22 -10.69
C GLN A 222 -2.36 2.24 -10.37
N TRP A 223 -2.44 1.63 -9.18
CA TRP A 223 -1.42 0.73 -8.66
C TRP A 223 -2.05 -0.50 -8.05
N SER A 224 -1.40 -1.65 -8.20
CA SER A 224 -1.81 -2.85 -7.49
C SER A 224 -0.64 -3.67 -6.98
N THR A 225 -0.95 -4.52 -6.01
CA THR A 225 -0.06 -5.55 -5.48
C THR A 225 -0.89 -6.79 -5.16
N CYS A 226 -0.43 -7.95 -5.59
CA CYS A 226 -1.14 -9.20 -5.40
C CYS A 226 -0.52 -10.04 -4.27
N PHE A 227 -1.38 -10.67 -3.48
CA PHE A 227 -0.98 -11.41 -2.29
C PHE A 227 -1.87 -12.63 -2.06
N ASP A 228 -1.38 -13.55 -1.25
CA ASP A 228 -2.17 -14.70 -0.80
C ASP A 228 -2.54 -14.55 0.67
N VAL A 229 -3.67 -15.17 1.04
CA VAL A 229 -4.07 -15.42 2.41
C VAL A 229 -4.40 -16.91 2.55
N GLN A 230 -3.85 -17.54 3.58
CA GLN A 230 -4.20 -18.89 3.97
C GLN A 230 -5.39 -18.85 4.94
N ILE A 231 -6.52 -19.40 4.50
CA ILE A 231 -7.71 -19.61 5.33
C ILE A 231 -7.55 -20.93 6.09
N GLN A 232 -7.71 -20.87 7.41
CA GLN A 232 -7.60 -22.02 8.30
C GLN A 232 -8.82 -22.94 8.21
N ALA A 233 -8.62 -24.22 8.56
CA ALA A 233 -9.67 -25.23 8.70
C ALA A 233 -10.46 -25.09 9.99
#